data_AF-A0A959Y4X1-F1
#
_entry.id   AF-A0A959Y4X1-F1
#
_cell.length_a   1.000
_cell.length_b   1.000
_cell.length_c   1.000
_cell.angle_alpha   90.00
_cell.angle_beta   90.00
_cell.angle_gamma   90.00
#
_symmetry.space_group_name_H-M   'P 1'
#
loop_
_entity.id
_entity.type
_entity.pdbx_description
1 polymer ?
#
loop_
_entity_poly.entity_id
_entity_poly.type
_entity_poly.pdbx_seq_one_letter_code
_entity_poly.pdbx_strand_id
1 'polypeptide(L)'
;MRFTLLFAALALGVGLPVQAQFSDDFSDGEFTTNPTWDGDAAVFTVNASQQLQLNNTVAATSQLRSSNPMVTLDDMEWRVRVKQTFAPSSSNFGRVYLVSDQTDLLGPLNGYYLQFGEAGSADAIELFEQTGTTSTTVCRGTDGQIAASFDVGVQVKRDAAGNWQLLVDPTGGTAYSLQACGTNNVHTASSTIGVLCTYTVSNANKFYYDDFYAGPTIVDDQPPTVVSVTAISATEVDVS
;
A
#
# COMPACT_ATOMS: atom_id res chain seq x y z
N MET A 1 -67.69 2.77 -16.03
CA MET A 1 -66.42 3.48 -15.84
C MET A 1 -66.02 3.43 -14.37
N ARG A 2 -64.98 2.69 -14.04
CA ARG A 2 -64.21 2.83 -12.79
C ARG A 2 -62.75 2.53 -13.12
N PHE A 3 -61.93 3.57 -13.11
CA PHE A 3 -60.48 3.52 -13.31
C PHE A 3 -59.83 3.05 -12.02
N THR A 4 -59.03 1.98 -12.08
CA THR A 4 -58.16 1.57 -10.98
C THR A 4 -56.74 1.95 -11.38
N LEU A 5 -56.21 3.01 -10.78
CA LEU A 5 -54.83 3.46 -10.94
C LEU A 5 -53.93 2.56 -10.09
N LEU A 6 -53.09 1.75 -10.73
CA LEU A 6 -52.02 1.01 -10.08
C LEU A 6 -50.79 1.93 -9.99
N PHE A 7 -50.49 2.43 -8.80
CA PHE A 7 -49.23 3.13 -8.53
C PHE A 7 -48.09 2.09 -8.42
N ALA A 8 -47.24 2.02 -9.44
CA ALA A 8 -45.98 1.29 -9.34
C ALA A 8 -44.95 2.17 -8.62
N ALA A 9 -44.67 1.86 -7.36
CA ALA A 9 -43.56 2.47 -6.63
C ALA A 9 -42.24 1.94 -7.20
N LEU A 10 -41.55 2.75 -8.01
CA LEU A 10 -40.18 2.50 -8.44
C LEU A 10 -39.27 2.73 -7.23
N ALA A 11 -38.89 1.66 -6.54
CA ALA A 11 -37.83 1.71 -5.54
C ALA A 11 -36.50 1.96 -6.27
N LEU A 12 -36.06 3.23 -6.33
CA LEU A 12 -34.66 3.53 -6.63
C LEU A 12 -33.83 2.94 -5.48
N GLY A 13 -33.19 1.80 -5.75
CA GLY A 13 -32.14 1.27 -4.89
C GLY A 13 -31.01 2.30 -4.86
N VAL A 14 -30.92 3.06 -3.78
CA VAL A 14 -29.74 3.84 -3.44
C VAL A 14 -28.65 2.82 -3.15
N GLY A 15 -27.81 2.54 -4.15
CA GLY A 15 -26.59 1.79 -3.94
C GLY A 15 -25.72 2.59 -2.98
N LEU A 16 -25.54 2.08 -1.76
CA LEU A 16 -24.49 2.58 -0.88
C LEU A 16 -23.16 2.43 -1.64
N PRO A 17 -22.29 3.45 -1.68
CA PRO A 17 -20.96 3.27 -2.25
C PRO A 17 -20.23 2.22 -1.41
N VAL A 18 -20.14 1.00 -1.92
CA VAL A 18 -19.14 0.04 -1.44
C VAL A 18 -17.79 0.67 -1.77
N GLN A 19 -16.98 0.91 -0.75
CA GLN A 19 -15.58 1.21 -0.97
C GLN A 19 -14.96 -0.05 -1.57
N ALA A 20 -14.66 0.00 -2.87
CA ALA A 20 -13.89 -1.06 -3.50
C ALA A 20 -12.49 -1.03 -2.88
N GLN A 21 -12.07 -2.16 -2.32
CA GLN A 21 -10.68 -2.37 -1.93
C GLN A 21 -9.82 -2.52 -3.18
N PHE A 22 -8.63 -1.93 -3.17
CA PHE A 22 -7.58 -2.19 -4.14
C PHE A 22 -6.79 -3.42 -3.68
N SER A 23 -6.53 -4.36 -4.58
CA SER A 23 -5.67 -5.51 -4.31
C SER A 23 -5.01 -5.97 -5.59
N ASP A 24 -3.71 -6.27 -5.54
CA ASP A 24 -2.99 -6.89 -6.64
C ASP A 24 -1.77 -7.66 -6.12
N ASP A 25 -1.75 -8.97 -6.36
CA ASP A 25 -0.64 -9.88 -6.05
C ASP A 25 0.08 -10.39 -7.32
N PHE A 26 -0.28 -9.83 -8.48
CA PHE A 26 0.25 -10.16 -9.82
C PHE A 26 0.25 -11.66 -10.16
N SER A 27 -0.57 -12.47 -9.47
CA SER A 27 -0.63 -13.93 -9.61
C SER A 27 -1.22 -14.38 -10.96
N ASP A 28 -1.88 -13.47 -11.67
CA ASP A 28 -2.34 -13.67 -13.04
C ASP A 28 -1.23 -13.43 -14.10
N GLY A 29 -0.05 -12.99 -13.66
CA GLY A 29 1.13 -12.80 -14.51
C GLY A 29 1.11 -11.49 -15.31
N GLU A 30 0.26 -10.53 -14.95
CA GLU A 30 0.11 -9.27 -15.68
C GLU A 30 -0.28 -8.10 -14.75
N PHE A 31 -0.37 -6.87 -15.28
CA PHE A 31 -0.72 -5.68 -14.49
C PHE A 31 -1.71 -4.77 -15.23
N THR A 32 -2.31 -5.24 -16.31
CA THR A 32 -3.19 -4.47 -17.17
C THR A 32 -4.67 -4.75 -16.91
N THR A 33 -5.00 -5.77 -16.12
CA THR A 33 -6.38 -6.10 -15.74
C THR A 33 -6.49 -6.41 -14.24
N ASN A 34 -7.61 -6.00 -13.63
CA ASN A 34 -8.00 -6.35 -12.25
C ASN A 34 -6.88 -6.29 -11.17
N PRO A 35 -6.26 -5.13 -10.95
CA PRO A 35 -6.57 -3.80 -11.48
C PRO A 35 -5.72 -3.40 -12.70
N THR A 36 -6.21 -2.43 -13.48
CA THR A 36 -5.40 -1.88 -14.58
C THR A 36 -4.39 -0.87 -14.05
N TRP A 37 -3.11 -1.14 -14.27
CA TRP A 37 -2.03 -0.20 -14.08
C TRP A 37 -1.64 0.45 -15.41
N ASP A 38 -1.23 1.71 -15.34
CA ASP A 38 -0.75 2.50 -16.47
C ASP A 38 0.43 3.38 -16.05
N GLY A 39 1.11 4.01 -17.00
CA GLY A 39 2.18 4.99 -16.76
C GLY A 39 3.32 4.72 -17.71
N ASP A 40 4.51 4.55 -17.18
CA ASP A 40 5.66 4.10 -17.95
C ASP A 40 5.62 2.56 -18.15
N ALA A 41 4.46 2.00 -18.50
CA ALA A 41 4.20 0.56 -18.56
C ALA A 41 5.22 -0.22 -19.41
N ALA A 42 5.81 0.42 -20.43
CA ALA A 42 6.83 -0.18 -21.28
C ALA A 42 8.13 -0.58 -20.54
N VAL A 43 8.37 -0.05 -19.34
CA VAL A 43 9.53 -0.39 -18.50
C VAL A 43 9.16 -1.17 -17.25
N PHE A 44 7.95 -1.72 -17.18
CA PHE A 44 7.53 -2.62 -16.12
C PHE A 44 7.11 -3.98 -16.70
N THR A 45 7.26 -5.03 -15.90
CA THR A 45 6.87 -6.39 -16.26
C THR A 45 6.42 -7.13 -15.00
N VAL A 46 5.50 -8.10 -15.12
CA VAL A 46 5.36 -9.13 -14.10
C VAL A 46 6.37 -10.22 -14.39
N ASN A 47 7.30 -10.44 -13.46
CA ASN A 47 8.41 -11.36 -13.67
C ASN A 47 8.01 -12.83 -13.44
N ALA A 48 8.94 -13.75 -13.65
CA ALA A 48 8.69 -15.19 -13.49
C ALA A 48 8.33 -15.63 -12.05
N SER A 49 8.54 -14.76 -11.06
CA SER A 49 8.12 -14.99 -9.67
C SER A 49 6.75 -14.36 -9.36
N GLN A 50 6.03 -13.87 -10.37
CA GLN A 50 4.75 -13.15 -10.24
C GLN A 50 4.89 -11.87 -9.40
N GLN A 51 5.94 -11.09 -9.66
CA GLN A 51 6.15 -9.80 -9.00
C GLN A 51 6.21 -8.70 -10.04
N LEU A 52 5.61 -7.54 -9.75
CA LEU A 52 5.84 -6.34 -10.55
C LEU A 52 7.31 -5.94 -10.42
N GLN A 53 7.98 -5.81 -11.54
CA GLN A 53 9.40 -5.49 -11.61
C GLN A 53 9.65 -4.37 -12.61
N LEU A 54 10.44 -3.38 -12.19
CA LEU A 54 11.04 -2.43 -13.12
C LEU A 54 12.01 -3.17 -14.05
N ASN A 55 11.95 -2.91 -15.34
CA ASN A 55 12.80 -3.54 -16.36
C ASN A 55 13.20 -2.52 -17.45
N ASN A 56 14.08 -1.60 -17.08
CA ASN A 56 14.67 -0.62 -17.98
C ASN A 56 16.17 -0.92 -18.20
N THR A 57 16.77 -0.24 -19.18
CA THR A 57 18.19 -0.36 -19.56
C THR A 57 18.96 0.96 -19.49
N VAL A 58 18.27 2.07 -19.19
CA VAL A 58 18.84 3.40 -19.02
C VAL A 58 18.58 3.94 -17.61
N ALA A 59 19.32 4.96 -17.20
CA ALA A 59 18.99 5.70 -15.97
C ALA A 59 17.76 6.59 -16.23
N ALA A 60 16.80 6.57 -15.30
CA ALA A 60 15.57 7.35 -15.42
C ALA A 60 14.86 7.45 -14.06
N THR A 61 13.75 8.19 -14.06
CA THR A 61 12.68 8.05 -13.08
C THR A 61 11.46 7.54 -13.83
N SER A 62 10.81 6.50 -13.30
CA SER A 62 9.62 5.90 -13.91
C SER A 62 8.53 5.66 -12.90
N GLN A 63 7.28 5.77 -13.33
CA GLN A 63 6.10 5.56 -12.53
C GLN A 63 5.19 4.49 -13.12
N LEU A 64 4.52 3.75 -12.24
CA LEU A 64 3.38 2.91 -12.60
C LEU A 64 2.30 3.14 -11.55
N ARG A 65 1.06 3.38 -11.98
CA ARG A 65 -0.04 3.73 -11.10
C ARG A 65 -1.35 3.11 -11.54
N SER A 66 -2.28 3.00 -10.60
CA SER A 66 -3.64 2.59 -10.86
C SER A 66 -4.63 3.54 -10.18
N SER A 67 -5.88 3.53 -10.66
CA SER A 67 -6.94 4.31 -10.04
C SER A 67 -7.32 3.68 -8.70
N ASN A 68 -7.38 4.51 -7.67
CA ASN A 68 -7.79 4.11 -6.33
C ASN A 68 -8.59 5.24 -5.65
N PRO A 69 -9.83 5.50 -6.11
CA PRO A 69 -10.63 6.59 -5.58
C PRO A 69 -11.12 6.28 -4.15
N MET A 70 -10.66 7.06 -3.19
CA MET A 70 -11.06 7.02 -1.78
C MET A 70 -11.65 8.36 -1.39
N VAL A 71 -12.94 8.38 -1.03
CA VAL A 71 -13.65 9.61 -0.63
C VAL A 71 -13.27 10.11 0.77
N THR A 72 -12.79 9.20 1.62
CA THR A 72 -12.22 9.48 2.93
C THR A 72 -11.03 8.54 3.14
N LEU A 73 -10.10 8.91 4.04
CA LEU A 73 -9.00 8.06 4.50
C LEU A 73 -9.22 7.53 5.93
N ASP A 74 -10.45 7.59 6.43
CA ASP A 74 -10.78 7.17 7.79
C ASP A 74 -10.75 5.64 7.89
N ASP A 75 -10.02 5.15 8.89
CA ASP A 75 -9.87 3.72 9.21
C ASP A 75 -9.36 2.88 8.03
N MET A 76 -8.37 3.42 7.32
CA MET A 76 -7.76 2.81 6.13
C MET A 76 -6.46 2.08 6.44
N GLU A 77 -6.16 1.13 5.58
CA GLU A 77 -4.96 0.32 5.60
C GLU A 77 -4.39 0.14 4.19
N TRP A 78 -3.06 0.20 4.10
CA TRP A 78 -2.29 -0.12 2.91
C TRP A 78 -1.29 -1.22 3.23
N ARG A 79 -1.11 -2.17 2.30
CA ARG A 79 -0.03 -3.16 2.34
C ARG A 79 0.69 -3.19 1.01
N VAL A 80 1.99 -3.48 1.09
CA VAL A 80 2.82 -3.73 -0.08
C VAL A 80 4.06 -4.49 0.36
N ARG A 81 4.50 -5.46 -0.43
CA ARG A 81 5.84 -6.01 -0.34
C ARG A 81 6.76 -5.23 -1.26
N VAL A 82 7.88 -4.75 -0.73
CA VAL A 82 8.86 -3.95 -1.47
C VAL A 82 10.22 -4.60 -1.36
N LYS A 83 10.86 -4.81 -2.51
CA LYS A 83 12.21 -5.35 -2.58
C LYS A 83 13.08 -4.51 -3.50
N GLN A 84 14.28 -4.21 -3.02
CA GLN A 84 15.34 -3.57 -3.80
C GLN A 84 16.62 -4.38 -3.65
N THR A 85 17.18 -4.88 -4.76
CA THR A 85 18.38 -5.72 -4.76
C THR A 85 19.69 -4.92 -4.82
N PHE A 86 19.69 -3.74 -4.18
CA PHE A 86 20.79 -2.80 -4.08
C PHE A 86 20.70 -2.02 -2.77
N ALA A 87 21.79 -1.38 -2.36
CA ALA A 87 21.76 -0.40 -1.27
C ALA A 87 21.18 0.93 -1.79
N PRO A 88 20.07 1.44 -1.23
CA PRO A 88 19.45 2.68 -1.68
C PRO A 88 20.37 3.90 -1.56
N SER A 89 20.00 4.97 -2.26
CA SER A 89 20.71 6.25 -2.23
C SER A 89 19.82 7.39 -2.73
N SER A 90 20.29 8.63 -2.63
CA SER A 90 19.62 9.80 -3.23
C SER A 90 19.45 9.74 -4.75
N SER A 91 20.15 8.83 -5.44
CA SER A 91 20.02 8.60 -6.89
C SER A 91 19.40 7.24 -7.24
N ASN A 92 19.11 6.40 -6.24
CA ASN A 92 18.49 5.10 -6.39
C ASN A 92 17.53 4.88 -5.22
N PHE A 93 16.26 5.23 -5.41
CA PHE A 93 15.25 5.10 -4.37
C PHE A 93 13.89 4.78 -4.99
N GLY A 94 13.05 4.13 -4.18
CA GLY A 94 11.68 3.82 -4.53
C GLY A 94 10.72 4.67 -3.70
N ARG A 95 9.58 5.02 -4.29
CA ARG A 95 8.41 5.53 -3.59
C ARG A 95 7.22 4.64 -3.85
N VAL A 96 6.40 4.45 -2.83
CA VAL A 96 5.06 3.87 -2.95
C VAL A 96 4.06 4.93 -2.51
N TYR A 97 3.33 5.51 -3.46
CA TYR A 97 2.24 6.43 -3.20
C TYR A 97 1.03 5.65 -2.70
N LEU A 98 0.67 5.89 -1.44
CA LEU A 98 -0.52 5.33 -0.79
C LEU A 98 -1.77 6.13 -1.18
N VAL A 99 -1.56 7.43 -1.32
CA VAL A 99 -2.58 8.44 -1.61
C VAL A 99 -2.00 9.46 -2.57
N SER A 100 -2.75 9.80 -3.62
CA SER A 100 -2.45 10.93 -4.49
C SER A 100 -3.75 11.47 -5.09
N ASP A 101 -3.85 12.80 -5.22
CA ASP A 101 -4.93 13.47 -5.95
C ASP A 101 -4.67 13.56 -7.46
N GLN A 102 -3.43 13.33 -7.91
CA GLN A 102 -3.02 13.32 -9.31
C GLN A 102 -2.65 11.92 -9.81
N THR A 103 -2.84 11.70 -11.11
CA THR A 103 -2.33 10.51 -11.80
C THR A 103 -0.85 10.63 -12.15
N ASP A 104 -0.31 11.85 -12.31
CA ASP A 104 1.11 12.07 -12.54
C ASP A 104 1.88 12.19 -11.22
N LEU A 105 2.57 11.11 -10.84
CA LEU A 105 3.38 11.00 -9.63
C LEU A 105 4.75 11.69 -9.75
N LEU A 106 5.14 12.12 -10.97
CA LEU A 106 6.38 12.87 -11.21
C LEU A 106 6.21 14.38 -10.94
N GLY A 107 4.98 14.86 -10.99
CA GLY A 107 4.63 16.28 -10.85
C GLY A 107 4.25 16.71 -9.42
N PRO A 108 3.86 17.98 -9.25
CA PRO A 108 3.23 18.44 -8.03
C PRO A 108 1.90 17.72 -7.78
N LEU A 109 1.69 17.22 -6.56
CA LEU A 109 0.46 16.53 -6.15
C LEU A 109 0.23 16.70 -4.64
N ASN A 110 -0.95 16.32 -4.19
CA ASN A 110 -1.32 16.26 -2.78
C ASN A 110 -1.53 14.80 -2.37
N GLY A 111 -0.82 14.32 -1.35
CA GLY A 111 -0.92 12.91 -0.98
C GLY A 111 0.05 12.44 0.09
N TYR A 112 0.19 11.11 0.18
CA TYR A 112 1.09 10.43 1.12
C TYR A 112 1.83 9.31 0.42
N TYR A 113 3.13 9.18 0.68
CA TYR A 113 3.95 8.13 0.12
C TYR A 113 4.98 7.60 1.12
N LEU A 114 5.33 6.33 0.95
CA LEU A 114 6.50 5.72 1.58
C LEU A 114 7.72 5.96 0.70
N GLN A 115 8.86 6.32 1.29
CA GLN A 115 10.15 6.36 0.60
C GLN A 115 11.08 5.26 1.10
N PHE A 116 11.82 4.68 0.17
CA PHE A 116 12.80 3.62 0.37
C PHE A 116 14.13 4.07 -0.24
N GLY A 117 14.90 4.81 0.55
CA GLY A 117 16.21 5.34 0.19
C GLY A 117 16.37 6.83 0.41
N GLU A 118 17.59 7.24 0.77
CA GLU A 118 17.96 8.63 1.05
C GLU A 118 19.45 8.90 0.82
N ALA A 119 19.93 10.09 1.18
CA ALA A 119 21.35 10.37 1.20
C ALA A 119 21.99 9.86 2.50
N GLY A 120 23.01 9.01 2.39
CA GLY A 120 23.77 8.51 3.54
C GLY A 120 23.65 6.99 3.68
N SER A 121 23.77 6.50 4.90
CA SER A 121 23.65 5.08 5.25
C SER A 121 22.62 4.82 6.35
N ALA A 122 21.80 5.83 6.68
CA ALA A 122 20.77 5.74 7.69
C ALA A 122 19.42 5.32 7.08
N ASP A 123 19.43 4.75 5.87
CA ASP A 123 18.22 4.48 5.09
C ASP A 123 17.18 3.72 5.93
N ALA A 124 16.04 4.39 6.10
CA ALA A 124 14.86 3.91 6.79
C ALA A 124 13.65 3.98 5.85
N ILE A 125 12.61 3.23 6.20
CA ILE A 125 11.30 3.39 5.57
C ILE A 125 10.65 4.61 6.21
N GLU A 126 10.27 5.60 5.40
CA GLU A 126 9.71 6.85 5.91
C GLU A 126 8.42 7.20 5.19
N LEU A 127 7.40 7.56 5.97
CA LEU A 127 6.12 8.05 5.47
C LEU A 127 6.17 9.57 5.38
N PHE A 128 5.93 10.08 4.18
CA PHE A 128 5.84 11.50 3.88
C PHE A 128 4.41 11.91 3.56
N GLU A 129 4.05 13.11 4.01
CA GLU A 129 2.98 13.92 3.43
C GLU A 129 3.58 14.79 2.33
N GLN A 130 2.84 14.99 1.24
CA GLN A 130 3.25 15.85 0.14
C GLN A 130 2.16 16.85 -0.19
N THR A 131 2.47 18.15 -0.12
CA THR A 131 1.63 19.25 -0.63
C THR A 131 2.36 19.94 -1.79
N GLY A 132 1.82 19.80 -3.01
CA GLY A 132 2.47 20.27 -4.23
C GLY A 132 3.82 19.56 -4.43
N THR A 133 4.92 20.30 -4.27
CA THR A 133 6.30 19.77 -4.39
C THR A 133 7.01 19.62 -3.05
N THR A 134 6.36 19.99 -1.94
CA THR A 134 6.95 19.95 -0.61
C THR A 134 6.62 18.63 0.05
N SER A 135 7.62 17.96 0.63
CA SER A 135 7.42 16.74 1.40
C SER A 135 7.78 16.96 2.86
N THR A 136 6.91 16.49 3.76
CA THR A 136 7.06 16.59 5.22
C THR A 136 6.97 15.20 5.82
N THR A 137 7.92 14.83 6.67
CA THR A 137 7.88 13.57 7.41
C THR A 137 6.63 13.48 8.28
N VAL A 138 5.90 12.38 8.17
CA VAL A 138 4.82 12.00 9.11
C VAL A 138 5.39 11.12 10.21
N CYS A 139 6.08 10.05 9.83
CA CYS A 139 6.79 9.16 10.74
C CYS A 139 7.89 8.40 9.99
N ARG A 140 8.90 7.93 10.74
CA ARG A 140 10.11 7.31 10.20
C ARG A 140 10.43 6.03 10.96
N GLY A 141 10.72 4.96 10.23
CA GLY A 141 11.12 3.66 10.77
C GLY A 141 12.53 3.65 11.34
N THR A 142 13.09 2.46 11.51
CA THR A 142 14.42 2.29 12.13
C THR A 142 15.54 2.70 11.17
N ASP A 143 16.41 3.61 11.60
CA ASP A 143 17.58 4.04 10.82
C ASP A 143 18.48 2.85 10.44
N GLY A 144 18.87 2.81 9.17
CA GLY A 144 19.76 1.80 8.62
C GLY A 144 19.11 0.44 8.34
N GLN A 145 17.81 0.26 8.63
CA GLN A 145 17.11 -1.00 8.38
C GLN A 145 17.15 -1.42 6.91
N ILE A 146 17.13 -0.45 6.00
CA ILE A 146 17.15 -0.68 4.55
C ILE A 146 18.44 -0.14 3.89
N ALA A 147 19.54 0.01 4.64
CA ALA A 147 20.82 0.53 4.13
C ALA A 147 21.59 -0.44 3.21
N ALA A 148 21.02 -1.60 2.90
CA ALA A 148 21.55 -2.60 1.97
C ALA A 148 20.39 -3.18 1.13
N SER A 149 20.66 -4.22 0.33
CA SER A 149 19.58 -4.97 -0.34
C SER A 149 18.56 -5.45 0.69
N PHE A 150 17.28 -5.25 0.41
CA PHE A 150 16.19 -5.59 1.32
C PHE A 150 14.99 -6.19 0.59
N ASP A 151 14.16 -6.89 1.35
CA ASP A 151 12.87 -7.45 0.95
C ASP A 151 11.96 -7.37 2.18
N VAL A 152 11.00 -6.44 2.15
CA VAL A 152 10.20 -6.07 3.33
C VAL A 152 8.72 -6.08 3.00
N GLY A 153 7.91 -6.57 3.93
CA GLY A 153 6.48 -6.34 3.93
C GLY A 153 6.20 -5.07 4.71
N VAL A 154 5.40 -4.16 4.15
CA VAL A 154 5.01 -2.91 4.81
C VAL A 154 3.51 -2.87 4.96
N GLN A 155 3.05 -2.50 6.16
CA GLN A 155 1.66 -2.19 6.45
C GLN A 155 1.60 -0.77 7.01
N VAL A 156 0.71 0.04 6.45
CA VAL A 156 0.42 1.38 6.94
C VAL A 156 -1.05 1.44 7.33
N LYS A 157 -1.35 1.94 8.52
CA LYS A 157 -2.72 2.16 8.99
C LYS A 157 -2.94 3.63 9.30
N ARG A 158 -4.13 4.13 9.01
CA ARG A 158 -4.58 5.47 9.38
C ARG A 158 -5.97 5.39 9.99
N ASP A 159 -6.14 5.91 11.21
CA ASP A 159 -7.45 6.03 11.83
C ASP A 159 -8.19 7.31 11.41
N ALA A 160 -9.48 7.41 11.78
CA ALA A 160 -10.30 8.61 11.53
C ALA A 160 -9.78 9.90 12.19
N ALA A 161 -8.90 9.80 13.18
CA ALA A 161 -8.27 10.96 13.83
C ALA A 161 -6.98 11.41 13.11
N GLY A 162 -6.53 10.68 12.10
CA GLY A 162 -5.29 10.98 11.37
C GLY A 162 -4.03 10.41 11.98
N ASN A 163 -4.15 9.46 12.88
CA ASN A 163 -2.99 8.78 13.44
C ASN A 163 -2.54 7.71 12.46
N TRP A 164 -1.30 7.85 12.02
CA TRP A 164 -0.62 6.94 11.12
C TRP A 164 0.23 5.97 11.93
N GLN A 165 0.20 4.69 11.53
CA GLN A 165 1.09 3.65 12.03
C GLN A 165 1.84 3.05 10.84
N LEU A 166 3.17 3.01 10.95
CA LEU A 166 4.06 2.30 10.04
C LEU A 166 4.48 0.99 10.71
N LEU A 167 4.09 -0.13 10.11
CA LEU A 167 4.44 -1.47 10.56
C LEU A 167 5.22 -2.20 9.45
N VAL A 168 6.22 -2.98 9.84
CA VAL A 168 7.14 -3.63 8.90
C VAL A 168 7.41 -5.06 9.32
N ASP A 169 7.40 -5.96 8.35
CA ASP A 169 7.99 -7.29 8.41
C ASP A 169 9.33 -7.25 7.62
N PRO A 170 10.48 -7.38 8.29
CA PRO A 170 11.79 -7.26 7.64
C PRO A 170 12.14 -8.46 6.74
N THR A 171 11.26 -9.47 6.63
CA THR A 171 11.48 -10.71 5.86
C THR A 171 10.59 -10.82 4.62
N GLY A 172 9.85 -9.76 4.27
CA GLY A 172 8.95 -9.77 3.11
C GLY A 172 7.60 -10.45 3.37
N GLY A 173 7.31 -10.81 4.62
CA GLY A 173 6.06 -11.46 5.02
C GLY A 173 4.98 -10.50 5.55
N THR A 174 4.06 -11.05 6.33
CA THR A 174 2.91 -10.33 6.92
C THR A 174 2.95 -10.28 8.45
N ALA A 175 4.06 -10.70 9.07
CA ALA A 175 4.27 -10.62 10.51
C ALA A 175 4.74 -9.20 10.92
N TYR A 176 3.88 -8.22 10.68
CA TYR A 176 4.22 -6.81 10.82
C TYR A 176 4.46 -6.43 12.29
N SER A 177 5.53 -5.68 12.52
CA SER A 177 5.86 -5.06 13.80
C SER A 177 5.76 -3.54 13.71
N LEU A 178 5.16 -2.88 14.70
CA LEU A 178 5.08 -1.42 14.73
C LEU A 178 6.48 -0.83 14.81
N GLN A 179 6.80 0.05 13.87
CA GLN A 179 8.06 0.78 13.85
C GLN A 179 7.92 2.23 14.28
N ALA A 180 6.88 2.90 13.79
CA ALA A 180 6.71 4.32 14.01
C ALA A 180 5.25 4.72 13.94
N CYS A 181 4.92 5.83 14.59
CA CYS A 181 3.64 6.49 14.48
C CYS A 181 3.81 7.99 14.27
N GLY A 182 2.78 8.62 13.72
CA GLY A 182 2.72 10.06 13.51
C GLY A 182 1.28 10.51 13.35
N THR A 183 1.04 11.82 13.29
CA THR A 183 -0.31 12.36 13.08
C THR A 183 -0.28 13.36 11.94
N ASN A 184 -1.12 13.16 10.93
CA ASN A 184 -1.26 14.09 9.81
C ASN A 184 -2.64 13.97 9.15
N ASN A 185 -3.32 15.12 9.00
CA ASN A 185 -4.68 15.26 8.44
C ASN A 185 -4.75 16.28 7.29
N VAL A 186 -3.63 16.57 6.63
CA VAL A 186 -3.58 17.58 5.57
C VAL A 186 -4.37 17.14 4.34
N HIS A 187 -4.28 15.85 3.95
CA HIS A 187 -5.03 15.29 2.84
C HIS A 187 -5.89 14.12 3.31
N THR A 188 -7.13 14.04 2.82
CA THR A 188 -8.15 13.12 3.34
C THR A 188 -8.91 12.37 2.26
N ALA A 189 -8.43 12.40 1.03
CA ALA A 189 -9.01 11.65 -0.09
C ALA A 189 -7.90 11.21 -1.05
N SER A 190 -8.18 10.18 -1.85
CA SER A 190 -7.28 9.67 -2.88
C SER A 190 -7.99 9.54 -4.21
N SER A 191 -7.27 9.68 -5.31
CA SER A 191 -7.68 9.25 -6.65
C SER A 191 -6.80 8.12 -7.20
N THR A 192 -5.56 8.01 -6.70
CA THR A 192 -4.48 7.23 -7.33
C THR A 192 -3.62 6.54 -6.28
N ILE A 193 -3.19 5.32 -6.59
CA ILE A 193 -2.13 4.57 -5.89
C ILE A 193 -1.04 4.22 -6.90
N GLY A 194 0.22 4.13 -6.48
CA GLY A 194 1.27 3.74 -7.43
C GLY A 194 2.68 3.69 -6.87
N VAL A 195 3.62 3.38 -7.75
CA VAL A 195 5.05 3.33 -7.47
C VAL A 195 5.79 4.33 -8.34
N LEU A 196 6.88 4.87 -7.80
CA LEU A 196 7.83 5.69 -8.53
C LEU A 196 9.24 5.20 -8.19
N CYS A 197 10.02 4.88 -9.22
CA CYS A 197 11.40 4.43 -9.09
C CYS A 197 12.32 5.48 -9.68
N THR A 198 13.29 5.98 -8.93
CA THR A 198 14.43 6.76 -9.46
C THR A 198 15.67 5.88 -9.42
N TYR A 199 16.37 5.75 -10.55
CA TYR A 199 17.43 4.75 -10.67
C TYR A 199 18.53 5.09 -11.68
N THR A 200 19.73 4.61 -11.37
CA THR A 200 20.86 4.54 -12.29
C THR A 200 20.78 3.30 -13.19
N VAL A 201 21.57 3.28 -14.26
CA VAL A 201 21.63 2.14 -15.21
C VAL A 201 21.85 0.80 -14.50
N SER A 202 22.74 0.76 -13.49
CA SER A 202 23.06 -0.50 -12.78
C SER A 202 21.95 -1.03 -11.88
N ASN A 203 20.89 -0.24 -11.64
CA ASN A 203 19.75 -0.61 -10.81
C ASN A 203 18.42 -0.53 -11.58
N ALA A 204 18.46 -0.28 -12.88
CA ALA A 204 17.29 -0.10 -13.76
C ALA A 204 16.39 -1.34 -13.89
N ASN A 205 16.75 -2.45 -13.25
CA ASN A 205 15.97 -3.67 -13.20
C ASN A 205 15.84 -4.30 -11.80
N LYS A 206 16.08 -3.52 -10.74
CA LYS A 206 16.26 -4.03 -9.36
C LYS A 206 15.20 -3.58 -8.36
N PHE A 207 14.06 -3.10 -8.86
CA PHE A 207 12.91 -2.71 -8.04
C PHE A 207 11.81 -3.73 -8.25
N TYR A 208 11.27 -4.25 -7.16
CA TYR A 208 10.25 -5.28 -7.15
C TYR A 208 9.16 -4.91 -6.15
N TYR A 209 7.91 -5.13 -6.56
CA TYR A 209 6.73 -4.86 -5.75
C TYR A 209 5.74 -6.01 -5.89
N ASP A 210 5.03 -6.30 -4.82
CA ASP A 210 4.09 -7.41 -4.75
C ASP A 210 3.07 -7.17 -3.62
N ASP A 211 2.05 -8.02 -3.52
CA ASP A 211 1.10 -8.06 -2.40
C ASP A 211 0.47 -6.69 -2.07
N PHE A 212 0.04 -5.94 -3.09
CA PHE A 212 -0.63 -4.65 -2.89
C PHE A 212 -2.00 -4.84 -2.27
N TYR A 213 -2.30 -4.02 -1.26
CA TYR A 213 -3.63 -3.84 -0.71
C TYR A 213 -3.84 -2.37 -0.36
N ALA A 214 -5.03 -1.83 -0.62
CA ALA A 214 -5.47 -0.56 -0.07
C ALA A 214 -6.98 -0.56 0.16
N GLY A 215 -7.43 -0.27 1.37
CA GLY A 215 -8.85 -0.32 1.71
C GLY A 215 -9.09 -0.19 3.20
N PRO A 216 -10.32 -0.51 3.67
CA PRO A 216 -10.64 -0.50 5.09
C PRO A 216 -9.68 -1.37 5.91
N THR A 217 -9.40 -0.98 7.15
CA THR A 217 -8.54 -1.75 8.05
C THR A 217 -9.07 -3.18 8.20
N ILE A 218 -8.21 -4.18 7.98
CA ILE A 218 -8.58 -5.57 8.15
C ILE A 218 -8.45 -5.89 9.65
N VAL A 219 -9.59 -6.05 10.30
CA VAL A 219 -9.66 -6.49 11.71
C VAL A 219 -9.68 -8.01 11.74
N ASP A 220 -8.83 -8.60 12.57
CA ASP A 220 -8.92 -10.03 12.87
C ASP A 220 -10.07 -10.28 13.83
N ASP A 221 -11.24 -10.56 13.25
CA ASP A 221 -12.46 -10.91 13.99
C ASP A 221 -12.61 -12.43 14.17
N GLN A 222 -11.59 -13.26 13.90
CA GLN A 222 -11.69 -14.68 14.15
C GLN A 222 -11.46 -14.97 15.65
N PRO A 223 -12.50 -15.32 16.43
CA PRO A 223 -12.27 -15.74 17.79
C PRO A 223 -11.42 -17.01 17.80
N PRO A 224 -10.54 -17.20 18.81
CA PRO A 224 -9.84 -18.46 18.96
C PRO A 224 -10.88 -19.60 19.06
N THR A 225 -10.68 -20.65 18.27
CA THR A 225 -11.51 -21.85 18.34
C THR A 225 -10.87 -22.83 19.31
N VAL A 226 -11.66 -23.32 20.27
CA VAL A 226 -11.21 -24.38 21.17
C VAL A 226 -11.07 -25.67 20.37
N VAL A 227 -9.85 -26.17 20.22
CA VAL A 227 -9.54 -27.39 19.48
C VAL A 227 -9.81 -28.61 20.36
N SER A 228 -9.55 -28.51 21.66
CA SER A 228 -9.87 -29.56 22.62
C SER A 228 -10.10 -29.02 24.04
N VAL A 229 -10.93 -29.75 24.79
CA VAL A 229 -11.15 -29.54 26.22
C VAL A 229 -10.88 -30.85 26.92
N THR A 230 -9.91 -30.86 27.84
CA THR A 230 -9.57 -32.05 28.63
C THR A 230 -9.75 -31.76 30.10
N ALA A 231 -10.62 -32.53 30.79
CA ALA A 231 -10.75 -32.42 32.23
C ALA A 231 -9.50 -32.97 32.93
N ILE A 232 -8.80 -32.11 33.67
CA ILE A 232 -7.62 -32.49 34.46
C ILE A 232 -8.07 -33.01 35.82
N SER A 233 -9.07 -32.38 36.43
CA SER A 233 -9.64 -32.77 37.72
C SER A 233 -11.10 -32.33 37.85
N ALA A 234 -11.73 -32.59 39.01
CA ALA A 234 -13.11 -32.14 39.27
C ALA A 234 -13.27 -30.60 39.25
N THR A 235 -12.16 -29.85 39.31
CA THR A 235 -12.15 -28.38 39.34
C THR A 235 -11.21 -27.75 38.32
N GLU A 236 -10.54 -28.54 37.47
CA GLU A 236 -9.57 -28.03 36.49
C GLU A 236 -9.82 -28.63 35.12
N VAL A 237 -9.72 -27.77 34.11
CA VAL A 237 -9.86 -28.15 32.70
C VAL A 237 -8.71 -27.50 31.93
N ASP A 238 -8.11 -28.28 31.03
CA ASP A 238 -7.19 -27.78 30.02
C ASP A 238 -7.98 -27.38 28.78
N VAL A 239 -7.66 -26.24 28.21
CA VAL A 239 -8.29 -25.70 27.00
C VAL A 239 -7.18 -25.32 26.03
N SER A 240 -7.16 -25.99 24.88
CA SER A 240 -6.19 -25.80 23.80
C SER A 240 -6.90 -25.48 22.49
#